data_AF-A0A3C1EUN6-F1
#
_entry.id   AF-A0A3C1EUN6-F1
#
_cell.length_a   1.000
_cell.length_b   1.000
_cell.length_c   1.000
_cell.angle_alpha   90.00
_cell.angle_beta   90.00
_cell.angle_gamma   90.00
#
_symmetry.space_group_name_H-M   'P 1'
#
loop_
_entity.id
_entity.type
_entity.pdbx_description
1 polymer ?
#
loop_
_entity_poly.entity_id
_entity_poly.type
_entity_poly.pdbx_seq_one_letter_code
_entity_poly.pdbx_strand_id
1 'polypeptide(L)'
;MNDFYQRKDVSKDTIEFTITIPKDSFNQSYEAMMKDKVKDTDIKGFRKGKVPTKMVETQLSQSVRLETLEKIAPLYISTAIQKEALDPIAPPEYKEIPKLEVDKDVEL
;
A
#
# COMPACT_ATOMS: atom_id res chain seq x y z
N MET A 1 12.35 9.68 15.98
CA MET A 1 12.09 9.00 14.70
C MET A 1 10.92 8.08 14.99
N ASN A 2 9.75 8.31 14.40
CA ASN A 2 8.64 7.37 14.57
C ASN A 2 9.00 6.13 13.76
N ASP A 3 9.28 5.03 14.47
CA ASP A 3 9.55 3.77 13.82
C ASP A 3 8.24 3.26 13.23
N PHE A 4 8.20 3.20 11.89
CA PHE A 4 7.07 2.72 11.11
C PHE A 4 6.99 1.18 11.11
N TYR A 5 7.86 0.50 11.87
CA TYR A 5 7.88 -0.95 11.96
C TYR A 5 8.18 -1.41 13.38
N GLN A 6 7.64 -2.58 13.74
CA GLN A 6 7.97 -3.32 14.95
C GLN A 6 8.58 -4.66 14.54
N ARG A 7 9.69 -5.03 15.18
CA ARG A 7 10.36 -6.30 14.96
C ARG A 7 10.02 -7.27 16.09
N LYS A 8 9.80 -8.53 15.74
CA LYS A 8 9.62 -9.65 16.67
C LYS A 8 10.41 -10.86 16.20
N ASP A 9 11.31 -11.36 17.05
CA ASP A 9 12.04 -12.59 16.76
C ASP A 9 11.16 -13.80 17.14
N VAL A 10 10.79 -14.60 16.14
CA VAL A 10 9.89 -15.76 16.31
C VAL A 10 10.68 -17.04 16.54
N SER A 11 11.79 -17.21 15.83
CA SER A 11 12.69 -18.35 15.95
C SER A 11 14.14 -17.90 15.69
N LYS A 12 15.09 -18.84 15.76
CA LYS A 12 16.51 -18.57 15.45
C LYS A 12 16.70 -18.02 14.02
N ASP A 13 15.85 -18.46 13.09
CA ASP A 13 16.01 -18.21 11.66
C ASP A 13 14.79 -17.45 11.09
N THR A 14 13.85 -17.01 11.93
CA THR A 14 12.60 -16.37 11.51
C THR A 14 12.33 -15.11 12.32
N ILE A 15 12.24 -13.98 11.61
CA ILE A 15 11.93 -12.66 12.13
C ILE A 15 10.59 -12.22 11.54
N GLU A 16 9.72 -11.68 12.38
CA GLU A 16 8.43 -11.10 12.01
C GLU A 16 8.54 -9.58 12.10
N PHE A 17 8.05 -8.90 11.06
CA PHE A 17 7.93 -7.45 11.03
C PHE A 17 6.46 -7.07 10.98
N THR A 18 6.05 -6.15 11.84
CA THR A 18 4.77 -5.46 11.75
C THR A 18 5.06 -4.07 11.20
N ILE A 19 4.59 -3.76 9.99
CA ILE A 19 4.89 -2.52 9.30
C ILE A 19 3.64 -1.64 9.28
N THR A 20 3.73 -0.46 9.84
CA THR A 20 2.68 0.56 9.84
C THR A 20 2.97 1.60 8.76
N ILE A 21 2.15 1.64 7.73
CA ILE A 21 2.20 2.66 6.69
C ILE A 21 1.32 3.85 7.12
N PRO A 22 1.90 5.05 7.30
CA PRO A 22 1.12 6.23 7.66
C PRO A 22 0.09 6.56 6.59
N LYS A 23 -1.13 6.90 7.03
CA LYS A 23 -2.22 7.30 6.13
C LYS A 23 -1.84 8.40 5.14
N ASP A 24 -1.00 9.36 5.54
CA ASP A 24 -0.66 10.51 4.69
C ASP A 24 0.17 10.07 3.47
N SER A 25 1.15 9.18 3.70
CA SER A 25 1.96 8.57 2.63
C SER A 25 1.13 7.65 1.74
N PHE A 26 0.19 6.90 2.35
CA PHE A 26 -0.74 6.06 1.60
C PHE A 26 -1.65 6.91 0.71
N ASN A 27 -2.28 7.95 1.27
CA ASN A 27 -3.20 8.84 0.58
C ASN A 27 -2.52 9.59 -0.57
N GLN A 28 -1.29 10.06 -0.37
CA GLN A 28 -0.53 10.70 -1.45
C GLN A 28 -0.29 9.75 -2.63
N SER A 29 0.08 8.50 -2.34
CA SER A 29 0.29 7.47 -3.37
C SER A 29 -1.04 7.08 -4.04
N TYR A 30 -2.10 6.96 -3.25
CA TYR A 30 -3.45 6.67 -3.72
C TYR A 30 -3.98 7.76 -4.66
N GLU A 31 -3.83 9.04 -4.31
CA GLU A 31 -4.26 10.15 -5.16
C GLU A 31 -3.51 10.18 -6.50
N ALA A 32 -2.21 9.88 -6.48
CA ALA A 32 -1.41 9.79 -7.71
C ALA A 32 -1.90 8.65 -8.61
N MET A 33 -2.08 7.45 -8.04
CA MET A 33 -2.59 6.28 -8.74
C MET A 33 -4.01 6.52 -9.29
N MET A 34 -4.87 7.17 -8.50
CA MET A 34 -6.22 7.51 -8.88
C MET A 34 -6.25 8.47 -10.08
N LYS A 35 -5.43 9.53 -10.07
CA LYS A 35 -5.32 10.47 -11.19
C LYS A 35 -4.88 9.78 -12.48
N ASP A 36 -3.96 8.84 -12.39
CA ASP A 36 -3.48 8.11 -13.56
C ASP A 36 -4.53 7.11 -14.06
N LYS A 37 -5.20 6.37 -13.15
CA LYS A 37 -6.29 5.48 -13.51
C LYS A 37 -7.45 6.22 -14.17
N VAL A 38 -7.85 7.38 -13.64
CA VAL A 38 -8.92 8.22 -14.22
C VAL A 38 -8.61 8.62 -15.66
N LYS A 39 -7.35 8.97 -15.98
CA LYS A 39 -6.95 9.31 -17.35
C LYS A 39 -7.15 8.14 -18.32
N ASP A 40 -6.90 6.93 -17.86
CA ASP A 40 -6.99 5.72 -18.69
C ASP A 40 -8.35 5.03 -18.68
N THR A 41 -9.22 5.40 -17.74
CA THR A 41 -10.56 4.81 -17.64
C THR A 41 -11.46 5.31 -18.78
N ASP A 42 -12.05 4.36 -19.49
CA ASP A 42 -13.14 4.60 -20.44
C ASP A 42 -14.47 4.22 -19.78
N ILE A 43 -15.34 5.22 -19.58
CA ILE A 43 -16.66 5.03 -18.98
C ILE A 43 -17.71 5.42 -20.01
N LYS A 44 -18.63 4.51 -20.29
CA LYS A 44 -19.74 4.74 -21.23
C LYS A 44 -20.47 6.03 -20.88
N GLY A 45 -20.55 6.95 -21.85
CA GLY A 45 -21.20 8.26 -21.68
C GLY A 45 -20.25 9.41 -21.31
N PHE A 46 -18.98 9.14 -21.03
CA PHE A 46 -17.96 10.15 -20.79
C PHE A 46 -16.80 10.01 -21.78
N ARG A 47 -16.21 11.14 -22.18
CA ARG A 47 -14.96 11.12 -22.93
C ARG A 47 -13.85 10.62 -22.03
N LYS A 48 -12.97 9.74 -22.54
CA LYS A 48 -11.78 9.21 -21.83
C LYS A 48 -11.09 10.32 -21.00
N GLY A 49 -10.88 10.06 -19.71
CA GLY A 49 -10.23 10.98 -18.78
C GLY A 49 -11.06 12.18 -18.31
N LYS A 50 -12.32 12.33 -18.70
CA LYS A 50 -13.22 13.42 -18.29
C LYS A 50 -14.43 12.93 -17.49
N VAL A 51 -14.22 11.87 -16.71
CA VAL A 51 -15.22 11.35 -15.78
C VAL A 51 -15.16 12.13 -14.46
N PRO A 52 -16.30 12.51 -13.85
CA PRO A 52 -16.33 13.12 -12.54
C PRO A 52 -15.67 12.24 -11.46
N THR A 53 -14.76 12.81 -10.69
CA THR A 53 -13.95 12.10 -9.68
C THR A 53 -14.80 11.30 -8.70
N LYS A 54 -15.94 11.85 -8.25
CA LYS A 54 -16.85 11.19 -7.31
C LYS A 54 -17.41 9.85 -7.81
N MET A 55 -17.66 9.72 -9.11
CA MET A 55 -18.17 8.46 -9.69
C MET A 55 -17.06 7.43 -9.85
N VAL A 56 -15.88 7.88 -10.27
CA VAL A 56 -14.71 7.00 -10.42
C VAL A 56 -14.23 6.51 -9.06
N GLU A 57 -14.27 7.36 -8.03
CA GLU A 57 -13.88 7.01 -6.67
C GLU A 57 -14.76 5.88 -6.13
N THR A 58 -16.07 5.92 -6.31
CA THR A 58 -16.94 4.82 -5.85
C THR A 58 -16.64 3.48 -6.54
N GLN A 59 -16.30 3.48 -7.83
CA GLN A 59 -16.06 2.25 -8.59
C GLN A 59 -14.62 1.72 -8.48
N LEU A 60 -13.64 2.63 -8.46
CA LEU A 60 -12.22 2.29 -8.50
C LEU A 60 -11.53 2.39 -7.13
N SER A 61 -12.18 2.94 -6.10
CA SER A 61 -11.54 3.16 -4.79
C SER A 61 -10.89 1.90 -4.23
N GLN A 62 -11.61 0.78 -4.18
CA GLN A 62 -11.07 -0.45 -3.60
C GLN A 62 -9.95 -1.06 -4.46
N SER A 63 -10.11 -1.07 -5.79
CA SER A 63 -9.09 -1.58 -6.71
C SER A 63 -7.82 -0.74 -6.68
N VAL A 64 -7.95 0.60 -6.70
CA VAL A 64 -6.81 1.51 -6.65
C VAL A 64 -6.12 1.47 -5.28
N ARG A 65 -6.87 1.27 -4.19
CA ARG A 65 -6.28 1.06 -2.84
C ARG A 65 -5.42 -0.20 -2.80
N LEU A 66 -5.90 -1.31 -3.37
CA LEU A 66 -5.15 -2.56 -3.43
C LEU A 66 -3.88 -2.40 -4.29
N GLU A 67 -4.00 -1.83 -5.49
CA GLU A 67 -2.84 -1.55 -6.36
C GLU A 67 -1.84 -0.60 -5.68
N THR A 68 -2.33 0.38 -4.90
CA THR A 68 -1.48 1.28 -4.13
C THR A 68 -0.72 0.51 -3.07
N LEU A 69 -1.39 -0.36 -2.31
CA LEU A 69 -0.78 -1.22 -1.30
C LEU A 69 0.32 -2.12 -1.90
N GLU A 70 0.00 -2.80 -3.00
CA GLU A 70 0.95 -3.70 -3.69
C GLU A 70 2.23 -2.97 -4.14
N LYS A 71 2.11 -1.69 -4.47
CA LYS A 71 3.25 -0.86 -4.90
C LYS A 71 4.08 -0.34 -3.72
N ILE A 72 3.44 0.05 -2.63
CA ILE A 72 4.15 0.66 -1.49
C ILE A 72 4.68 -0.38 -0.50
N ALA A 73 3.97 -1.49 -0.28
CA ALA A 73 4.33 -2.48 0.74
C ALA A 73 5.76 -3.01 0.54
N PRO A 74 6.21 -3.40 -0.68
CA PRO A 74 7.57 -3.84 -0.89
C PRO A 74 8.63 -2.78 -0.55
N LEU A 75 8.31 -1.49 -0.75
CA LEU A 75 9.22 -0.39 -0.43
C LEU A 75 9.44 -0.26 1.08
N TYR A 76 8.35 -0.33 1.86
CA TYR A 76 8.43 -0.25 3.32
C TYR A 76 9.12 -1.49 3.90
N ILE A 77 8.81 -2.68 3.38
CA ILE A 77 9.46 -3.93 3.79
C ILE A 77 10.97 -3.88 3.51
N SER A 78 11.35 -3.50 2.29
CA SER A 78 12.77 -3.39 1.91
C SER A 78 13.49 -2.36 2.79
N THR A 79 12.85 -1.23 3.11
CA THR A 79 13.42 -0.20 3.98
C THR A 79 13.62 -0.71 5.41
N ALA A 80 12.67 -1.47 5.95
CA ALA A 80 12.79 -2.08 7.28
C ALA A 80 13.95 -3.09 7.32
N ILE A 81 14.04 -3.97 6.32
CA ILE A 81 15.13 -4.96 6.19
C ILE A 81 16.50 -4.26 6.09
N GLN A 82 16.60 -3.20 5.28
CA GLN A 82 17.84 -2.42 5.13
C GLN A 82 18.26 -1.72 6.41
N LYS A 83 17.31 -1.17 7.17
CA LYS A 83 17.59 -0.52 8.47
C LYS A 83 18.13 -1.51 9.50
N GLU A 84 17.60 -2.73 9.52
CA GLU A 84 18.07 -3.81 10.38
C GLU A 84 19.32 -4.52 9.84
N ALA A 85 19.82 -4.10 8.66
CA ALA A 85 20.95 -4.71 7.97
C ALA A 85 20.84 -6.24 7.81
N LEU A 86 19.63 -6.71 7.51
CA LEU A 86 19.33 -8.13 7.32
C LEU A 86 19.46 -8.52 5.85
N ASP A 87 19.97 -9.73 5.61
CA ASP A 87 19.99 -10.37 4.29
C ASP A 87 19.01 -11.56 4.30
N PRO A 88 17.78 -11.38 3.79
CA PRO A 88 16.76 -12.40 3.85
C PRO A 88 17.07 -13.55 2.89
N ILE A 89 17.12 -14.77 3.42
CA ILE A 89 17.33 -16.00 2.65
C ILE A 89 16.14 -16.42 1.78
N ALA A 90 14.97 -15.84 2.03
CA ALA A 90 13.73 -16.08 1.30
C ALA A 90 12.93 -14.77 1.16
N PRO A 91 12.09 -14.63 0.12
CA PRO A 91 11.17 -13.50 0.02
C PRO A 91 10.26 -13.41 1.26
N PRO A 92 9.96 -12.20 1.74
CA PRO A 92 9.05 -12.01 2.86
C PRO A 92 7.65 -12.46 2.47
N GLU A 93 6.99 -13.18 3.38
CA GLU A 93 5.60 -13.61 3.23
C GLU A 93 4.66 -12.68 4.00
N TYR A 94 3.51 -12.37 3.41
CA TYR A 94 2.46 -11.60 4.09
C TYR A 94 1.64 -12.54 4.97
N LYS A 95 1.63 -12.31 6.29
CA LYS A 95 0.81 -13.10 7.21
C LYS A 95 -0.66 -12.73 7.16
N GLU A 96 -0.95 -11.44 7.03
CA GLU A 96 -2.32 -10.93 7.00
C GLU A 96 -2.50 -9.99 5.80
N ILE A 97 -3.66 -10.09 5.16
CA ILE A 97 -4.08 -9.07 4.19
C ILE A 97 -4.74 -7.96 4.99
N PRO A 98 -4.18 -6.74 5.00
CA PRO A 98 -4.76 -5.64 5.76
C PRO A 98 -6.17 -5.33 5.29
N LYS A 99 -7.03 -4.99 6.25
CA LYS A 99 -8.31 -4.35 5.92
C LYS A 99 -8.04 -2.93 5.46
N LEU A 100 -8.14 -2.71 4.15
CA LEU A 100 -8.01 -1.40 3.53
C LEU A 100 -9.25 -0.54 3.81
N GLU A 101 -9.31 0.02 5.02
CA GLU A 101 -10.36 0.98 5.41
C GLU A 101 -10.00 2.41 5.01
N VAL A 102 -11.02 3.24 4.81
CA VAL A 102 -10.84 4.67 4.50
C VAL A 102 -10.37 5.40 5.76
N ASP A 103 -9.35 6.26 5.63
CA ASP A 103 -8.80 7.12 6.69
C ASP A 103 -8.13 6.43 7.88
N LYS A 104 -7.62 5.21 7.70
CA LYS A 104 -6.81 4.51 8.71
C LYS A 104 -5.41 4.16 8.21
N ASP A 105 -4.49 4.02 9.16
CA ASP A 105 -3.15 3.50 8.89
C ASP A 105 -3.25 2.04 8.43
N VAL A 106 -2.33 1.63 7.55
CA VAL A 106 -2.31 0.27 7.01
C VAL A 106 -1.20 -0.50 7.70
N GLU A 107 -1.57 -1.57 8.41
CA GLU A 107 -0.65 -2.46 9.12
C GLU A 107 -0.47 -3.77 8.34
N LEU A 108 0.78 -4.15 8.09
CA LEU A 108 1.18 -5.32 7.30
C LEU A 108 2.06 -6.26 8.12
#